data_AF-I6URJ4-F1
#
_entry.id   AF-I6URJ4-F1
#
_cell.length_a   1.000
_cell.length_b   1.000
_cell.length_c   1.000
_cell.angle_alpha   90.00
_cell.angle_beta   90.00
_cell.angle_gamma   90.00
#
_symmetry.space_group_name_H-M   'P 1'
#
loop_
_entity.id
_entity.type
_entity.pdbx_description
1 polymer ?
#
loop_
_entity_poly.entity_id
_entity_poly.type
_entity_poly.pdbx_seq_one_letter_code
_entity_poly.pdbx_strand_id
1 'polypeptide(L)'
;MANSKRKNARIWFNCGINLIFSAPNELIFRDVNGKLIRLYGKNIRTIFNKIKEILDNNEIYSIADLQESLETEFPDNKNIIKEVVNYMFKQGILIYENKDRLLPELSLEELIRMHDHICFLKSLGYTDYQKHLKKSKVLIVGLGKLGANIAYNLCNVGVGSVILFDRTFISPTEISDIYTKDAIGMKKADYLRKKLTSIFPEIEVQNLPDTINISNYLNDSDFDIIIVNSEHFNIKLLSELNDLLYKISTPYMYAWIEGSRGYIGPLIYPPDTSCFNCYLTWRFFGTFMEDKIKAINNYGSSGYIFPLDKIIGALTVLEVCKAIGSLGTPLFNKIILVEVLPTLTIRYIPILKDPKCNVCEGRWFK
;
A
#
# COMPACT_ATOMS: atom_id res chain seq x y z
N MET A 1 7.39 -22.81 27.23
CA MET A 1 7.78 -21.47 26.75
C MET A 1 6.62 -20.59 26.23
N ALA A 2 5.34 -21.04 26.26
CA ALA A 2 4.20 -20.25 25.78
C ALA A 2 3.58 -19.27 26.82
N ASN A 3 3.93 -19.37 28.10
CA ASN A 3 3.29 -18.59 29.18
C ASN A 3 3.99 -17.26 29.52
N SER A 4 5.20 -16.97 29.05
CA SER A 4 5.89 -15.71 29.37
C SER A 4 5.46 -14.53 28.49
N LYS A 5 4.90 -14.77 27.29
CA LYS A 5 4.44 -13.71 26.37
C LYS A 5 3.08 -13.09 26.73
N ARG A 6 2.27 -13.70 27.61
CA ARG A 6 0.95 -13.17 28.00
C ARG A 6 1.01 -12.07 29.06
N LYS A 7 2.14 -11.88 29.75
CA LYS A 7 2.24 -10.94 30.88
C LYS A 7 2.20 -9.45 30.50
N ASN A 8 2.29 -9.11 29.20
CA ASN A 8 2.30 -7.71 28.72
C ASN A 8 1.10 -7.34 27.81
N ALA A 9 0.05 -8.17 27.76
CA ALA A 9 -1.12 -7.90 26.92
C ALA A 9 -2.31 -7.42 27.74
N ARG A 10 -2.76 -6.18 27.49
CA ARG A 10 -4.00 -5.65 28.08
C ARG A 10 -5.21 -6.08 27.25
N ILE A 11 -6.38 -6.12 27.86
CA ILE A 11 -7.65 -6.32 27.15
C ILE A 11 -8.04 -5.00 26.49
N TRP A 12 -8.43 -5.03 25.21
CA TRP A 12 -8.94 -3.87 24.51
C TRP A 12 -10.02 -4.25 23.47
N PHE A 13 -10.76 -3.26 23.00
CA PHE A 13 -11.67 -3.43 21.87
C PHE A 13 -10.90 -3.63 20.56
N ASN A 14 -11.36 -4.58 19.76
CA ASN A 14 -10.82 -4.80 18.43
C ASN A 14 -11.28 -3.69 17.48
N CYS A 15 -10.35 -2.87 17.02
CA CYS A 15 -10.61 -1.74 16.12
C CYS A 15 -11.21 -2.12 14.76
N GLY A 16 -11.19 -3.38 14.34
CA GLY A 16 -11.91 -3.81 13.13
C GLY A 16 -13.32 -4.32 13.34
N ILE A 17 -13.85 -4.20 14.55
CA ILE A 17 -15.23 -4.59 14.85
C ILE A 17 -15.96 -3.35 15.35
N ASN A 18 -16.80 -2.79 14.47
CA ASN A 18 -17.50 -1.54 14.74
C ASN A 18 -18.90 -1.82 15.28
N LEU A 19 -19.29 -1.16 16.36
CA LEU A 19 -20.67 -1.13 16.83
C LEU A 19 -21.50 -0.28 15.86
N ILE A 20 -22.47 -0.90 15.18
CA ILE A 20 -23.31 -0.24 14.17
C ILE A 20 -24.76 -0.02 14.64
N PHE A 21 -25.16 -0.69 15.71
CA PHE A 21 -26.49 -0.53 16.32
C PHE A 21 -26.41 -0.78 17.82
N SER A 22 -27.11 0.05 18.60
CA SER A 22 -27.12 -0.02 20.06
C SER A 22 -28.53 0.21 20.61
N ALA A 23 -29.13 -0.83 21.17
CA ALA A 23 -30.40 -0.81 21.89
C ALA A 23 -30.21 -1.36 23.31
N PRO A 24 -31.12 -1.11 24.27
CA PRO A 24 -30.96 -1.56 25.66
C PRO A 24 -30.59 -3.04 25.81
N ASN A 25 -31.15 -3.90 24.94
CA ASN A 25 -31.01 -5.35 25.01
C ASN A 25 -30.36 -6.01 23.77
N GLU A 26 -29.90 -5.22 22.80
CA GLU A 26 -29.26 -5.72 21.58
C GLU A 26 -28.14 -4.77 21.14
N LEU A 27 -26.97 -5.34 20.86
CA LEU A 27 -25.88 -4.66 20.15
C LEU A 27 -25.59 -5.42 18.85
N ILE A 28 -25.38 -4.68 17.76
CA ILE A 28 -24.95 -5.25 16.49
C ILE A 28 -23.61 -4.62 16.13
N PHE A 29 -22.63 -5.48 15.92
CA PHE A 29 -21.32 -5.12 15.41
C PHE A 29 -21.18 -5.57 13.96
N ARG A 30 -20.28 -4.92 13.23
CA ARG A 30 -19.85 -5.32 11.90
C ARG A 30 -18.33 -5.45 11.91
N ASP A 31 -17.83 -6.62 11.52
CA ASP A 31 -16.40 -6.79 11.30
C ASP A 31 -15.95 -6.22 9.94
N VAL A 32 -14.64 -6.16 9.72
CA VAL A 32 -14.03 -5.68 8.47
C VAL A 32 -14.42 -6.45 7.21
N ASN A 33 -14.92 -7.69 7.34
CA ASN A 33 -15.42 -8.49 6.22
C ASN A 33 -16.92 -8.28 5.98
N GLY A 34 -17.57 -7.39 6.74
CA GLY A 34 -19.00 -7.11 6.67
C GLY A 34 -19.87 -8.11 7.45
N LYS A 35 -19.28 -9.06 8.19
CA LYS A 35 -20.03 -10.01 9.01
C LYS A 35 -20.69 -9.28 10.17
N LEU A 36 -21.98 -9.52 10.37
CA LEU A 36 -22.71 -9.00 11.52
C LEU A 36 -22.53 -9.92 12.73
N ILE A 37 -22.13 -9.33 13.86
CA ILE A 37 -22.04 -10.01 15.15
C ILE A 37 -23.12 -9.41 16.04
N ARG A 38 -24.03 -10.25 16.52
CA ARG A 38 -25.11 -9.81 17.39
C ARG A 38 -24.87 -10.27 18.82
N LEU A 39 -25.08 -9.35 19.75
CA LEU A 39 -24.99 -9.58 21.18
C LEU A 39 -26.35 -9.24 21.80
N TYR A 40 -27.01 -10.25 22.35
CA TYR A 40 -28.32 -10.12 23.00
C TYR A 40 -28.16 -10.29 24.49
N GLY A 41 -28.91 -9.53 25.27
CA GLY A 41 -28.93 -9.69 26.72
C GLY A 41 -29.65 -8.56 27.41
N LYS A 42 -30.19 -8.80 28.61
CA LYS A 42 -30.82 -7.76 29.41
C LYS A 42 -29.77 -6.71 29.81
N ASN A 43 -30.05 -5.44 29.58
CA ASN A 43 -29.14 -4.31 29.89
C ASN A 43 -27.77 -4.39 29.21
N ILE A 44 -27.66 -5.10 28.08
CA ILE A 44 -26.38 -5.35 27.41
C ILE A 44 -25.65 -4.06 27.02
N ARG A 45 -26.40 -3.00 26.66
CA ARG A 45 -25.83 -1.69 26.35
C ARG A 45 -25.15 -1.07 27.57
N THR A 46 -25.77 -1.18 28.74
CA THR A 46 -25.22 -0.67 29.99
C THR A 46 -23.93 -1.41 30.36
N ILE A 47 -23.95 -2.75 30.25
CA ILE A 47 -22.76 -3.58 30.48
C ILE A 47 -21.64 -3.19 29.50
N PHE A 48 -21.94 -3.07 28.21
CA PHE A 48 -20.96 -2.70 27.19
C PHE A 48 -20.34 -1.31 27.43
N ASN A 49 -21.17 -0.30 27.73
CA ASN A 49 -20.68 1.04 28.05
C ASN A 49 -19.77 1.02 29.27
N LYS A 50 -20.07 0.17 30.26
CA LYS A 50 -19.22 0.02 31.44
C LYS A 50 -17.91 -0.70 31.14
N ILE A 51 -17.93 -1.74 30.29
CA ILE A 51 -16.70 -2.34 29.78
C ILE A 51 -15.82 -1.27 29.14
N LYS A 52 -16.40 -0.41 28.30
CA LYS A 52 -15.69 0.71 27.68
C LYS A 52 -15.09 1.66 28.71
N GLU A 53 -15.86 2.12 29.69
CA GLU A 53 -15.38 2.99 30.75
C GLU A 53 -14.25 2.35 31.57
N ILE A 54 -14.35 1.06 31.90
CA ILE A 54 -13.33 0.34 32.66
C ILE A 54 -12.03 0.26 31.85
N LEU A 55 -12.11 -0.13 30.58
CA LEU A 55 -10.94 -0.26 29.72
C LEU A 55 -10.31 1.12 29.42
N ASP A 56 -11.11 2.16 29.19
CA ASP A 56 -10.60 3.51 28.94
C ASP A 56 -9.80 4.08 30.13
N ASN A 57 -10.15 3.69 31.36
CA ASN A 57 -9.54 4.22 32.59
C ASN A 57 -8.53 3.29 33.26
N ASN A 58 -8.53 1.98 32.94
CA ASN A 58 -7.72 0.99 33.64
C ASN A 58 -7.01 0.02 32.67
N GLU A 59 -5.80 -0.40 33.04
CA GLU A 59 -5.11 -1.47 32.33
C GLU A 59 -5.52 -2.84 32.88
N ILE A 60 -6.42 -3.52 32.16
CA ILE A 60 -6.91 -4.85 32.54
C ILE A 60 -6.13 -5.94 31.79
N TYR A 61 -5.55 -6.91 32.49
CA TYR A 61 -4.65 -7.92 31.88
C TYR A 61 -5.24 -9.34 31.81
N SER A 62 -6.37 -9.59 32.48
CA SER A 62 -7.02 -10.89 32.44
C SER A 62 -8.54 -10.78 32.34
N ILE A 63 -9.18 -11.81 31.78
CA ILE A 63 -10.63 -11.90 31.69
C ILE A 63 -11.26 -11.91 33.10
N ALA A 64 -10.58 -12.53 34.06
CA ALA A 64 -11.03 -12.59 35.44
C ALA A 64 -11.09 -11.19 36.08
N ASP A 65 -10.06 -10.37 35.90
CA ASP A 65 -10.01 -9.00 36.44
C ASP A 65 -11.11 -8.11 35.83
N LEU A 66 -11.38 -8.26 34.53
CA LEU A 66 -12.46 -7.55 33.86
C LEU A 66 -13.83 -7.97 34.41
N GLN A 67 -14.02 -9.29 34.60
CA GLN A 67 -15.26 -9.84 35.14
C GLN A 67 -15.48 -9.36 36.58
N GLU A 68 -14.46 -9.41 37.44
CA GLU A 68 -14.54 -8.97 38.84
C GLU A 68 -14.89 -7.48 38.96
N SER A 69 -14.26 -6.64 38.13
CA SER A 69 -14.57 -5.21 38.05
C SER A 69 -16.03 -4.94 37.67
N LEU A 70 -16.58 -5.71 36.72
CA LEU A 70 -17.98 -5.60 36.31
C LEU A 70 -18.95 -6.19 37.35
N GLU A 71 -18.59 -7.29 38.00
CA GLU A 71 -19.40 -7.94 39.03
C GLU A 71 -19.60 -7.04 40.25
N THR A 72 -18.62 -6.19 40.55
CA THR A 72 -18.70 -5.20 41.65
C THR A 72 -19.80 -4.16 41.39
N GLU A 73 -20.01 -3.79 40.13
CA GLU A 73 -21.03 -2.81 39.75
C GLU A 73 -22.39 -3.42 39.39
N PHE A 74 -22.41 -4.68 38.95
CA PHE A 74 -23.63 -5.41 38.62
C PHE A 74 -23.73 -6.73 39.39
N PRO A 75 -23.87 -6.70 40.73
CA PRO A 75 -23.84 -7.88 41.59
C PRO A 75 -24.93 -8.91 41.27
N ASP A 76 -26.09 -8.48 40.74
CA ASP A 76 -27.20 -9.35 40.35
C ASP A 76 -26.99 -10.06 39.00
N ASN A 77 -25.94 -9.72 38.23
CA ASN A 77 -25.76 -10.17 36.85
C ASN A 77 -24.47 -10.98 36.60
N LYS A 78 -23.87 -11.58 37.64
CA LYS A 78 -22.56 -12.27 37.53
C LYS A 78 -22.47 -13.30 36.39
N ASN A 79 -23.47 -14.16 36.27
CA ASN A 79 -23.48 -15.18 35.20
C ASN A 79 -23.57 -14.54 33.81
N ILE A 80 -24.39 -13.49 33.66
CA ILE A 80 -24.54 -12.76 32.39
C ILE A 80 -23.24 -12.06 32.02
N ILE A 81 -22.56 -11.42 32.98
CA ILE A 81 -21.25 -10.78 32.75
C ILE A 81 -20.24 -11.78 32.21
N LYS A 82 -20.12 -12.96 32.84
CA LYS A 82 -19.20 -14.01 32.40
C LYS A 82 -19.50 -14.46 30.98
N GLU A 83 -20.75 -14.73 30.66
CA GLU A 83 -21.18 -15.13 29.32
C GLU A 83 -20.89 -14.05 28.28
N VAL A 84 -21.24 -12.80 28.56
CA VAL A 84 -21.06 -11.66 27.66
C VAL A 84 -19.58 -11.43 27.37
N VAL A 85 -18.73 -11.33 28.40
CA VAL A 85 -17.29 -11.10 28.22
C VAL A 85 -16.67 -12.25 27.43
N ASN A 86 -16.95 -13.50 27.80
CA ASN A 86 -16.43 -14.67 27.08
C ASN A 86 -16.91 -14.71 25.62
N TYR A 87 -18.17 -14.36 25.36
CA TYR A 87 -18.70 -14.27 24.01
C TYR A 87 -18.04 -13.15 23.21
N MET A 88 -17.80 -11.99 23.81
CA MET A 88 -17.10 -10.87 23.17
C MET A 88 -15.67 -11.27 22.76
N PHE A 89 -14.94 -12.01 23.60
CA PHE A 89 -13.64 -12.59 23.22
C PHE A 89 -13.77 -13.63 22.11
N LYS A 90 -14.74 -14.53 22.20
CA LYS A 90 -14.99 -15.57 21.19
C LYS A 90 -15.31 -14.98 19.82
N GLN A 91 -16.04 -13.87 19.77
CA GLN A 91 -16.35 -13.15 18.53
C GLN A 91 -15.26 -12.17 18.10
N GLY A 92 -14.19 -12.02 18.90
CA GLY A 92 -13.08 -11.10 18.62
C GLY A 92 -13.42 -9.62 18.83
N ILE A 93 -14.53 -9.30 19.50
CA ILE A 93 -14.90 -7.91 19.89
C ILE A 93 -13.89 -7.39 20.92
N LEU A 94 -13.52 -8.24 21.87
CA LEU A 94 -12.42 -8.00 22.81
C LEU A 94 -11.23 -8.87 22.42
N ILE A 95 -10.03 -8.30 22.51
CA ILE A 95 -8.77 -8.99 22.22
C ILE A 95 -7.75 -8.69 23.31
N TYR A 96 -6.76 -9.56 23.42
CA TYR A 96 -5.52 -9.25 24.13
C TYR A 96 -4.62 -8.42 23.21
N GLU A 97 -4.45 -7.16 23.55
CA GLU A 97 -3.56 -6.21 22.90
C GLU A 97 -2.21 -6.15 23.63
N ASN A 98 -1.15 -6.67 23.00
CA ASN A 98 0.21 -6.53 23.53
C ASN A 98 0.62 -5.05 23.58
N LYS A 99 1.19 -4.58 24.70
CA LYS A 99 1.81 -3.25 24.81
C LYS A 99 2.89 -3.01 23.74
N ASP A 100 3.56 -4.07 23.29
CA ASP A 100 4.55 -4.05 22.21
C ASP A 100 3.95 -3.78 20.80
N ARG A 101 2.64 -3.45 20.69
CA ARG A 101 1.96 -3.05 19.44
C ARG A 101 2.01 -1.56 19.12
N LEU A 102 2.56 -0.73 20.00
CA LEU A 102 3.14 0.53 19.54
C LEU A 102 4.24 0.11 18.59
N LEU A 103 4.10 0.43 17.31
CA LEU A 103 5.16 0.23 16.32
C LEU A 103 6.30 1.15 16.77
N PRO A 104 7.33 0.66 17.50
CA PRO A 104 8.32 1.56 18.09
C PRO A 104 9.11 2.30 17.02
N GLU A 105 9.06 1.81 15.78
CA GLU A 105 9.64 2.45 14.61
C GLU A 105 8.86 3.68 14.12
N LEU A 106 7.63 3.92 14.61
CA LEU A 106 6.79 5.06 14.22
C LEU A 106 6.77 6.14 15.30
N SER A 107 6.78 7.40 14.87
CA SER A 107 6.55 8.54 15.77
C SER A 107 5.08 8.59 16.24
N LEU A 108 4.81 9.39 17.28
CA LEU A 108 3.43 9.61 17.74
C LEU A 108 2.58 10.29 16.65
N GLU A 109 3.15 11.26 15.93
CA GLU A 109 2.50 11.96 14.83
C GLU A 109 2.12 10.99 13.70
N GLU A 110 3.00 10.05 13.37
CA GLU A 110 2.71 8.99 12.38
C GLU A 110 1.53 8.11 12.84
N LEU A 111 1.56 7.67 14.10
CA LEU A 111 0.50 6.84 14.67
C LEU A 111 -0.86 7.55 14.69
N ILE A 112 -0.88 8.85 14.94
CA ILE A 112 -2.11 9.67 14.91
C ILE A 112 -2.60 9.81 13.46
N ARG A 113 -1.72 10.24 12.54
CA ARG A 113 -2.07 10.47 11.12
C ARG A 113 -2.60 9.22 10.45
N MET A 114 -2.03 8.06 10.79
CA MET A 114 -2.33 6.77 10.17
C MET A 114 -3.20 5.87 11.04
N HIS A 115 -3.80 6.39 12.11
CA HIS A 115 -4.52 5.60 13.11
C HIS A 115 -5.53 4.63 12.48
N ASP A 116 -6.48 5.17 11.71
CA ASP A 116 -7.55 4.37 11.08
C ASP A 116 -6.99 3.34 10.11
N HIS A 117 -5.96 3.71 9.34
CA HIS A 117 -5.32 2.81 8.37
C HIS A 117 -4.66 1.61 9.06
N ILE A 118 -3.85 1.87 10.10
CA ILE A 118 -3.14 0.85 10.86
C ILE A 118 -4.14 -0.03 11.61
N CYS A 119 -5.14 0.57 12.25
CA CYS A 119 -6.20 -0.14 12.96
C CYS A 119 -6.96 -1.09 12.03
N PHE A 120 -7.38 -0.59 10.87
CA PHE A 120 -8.08 -1.40 9.88
C PHE A 120 -7.23 -2.60 9.43
N LEU A 121 -5.96 -2.40 9.09
CA LEU A 121 -5.09 -3.49 8.64
C LEU A 121 -4.74 -4.49 9.75
N LYS A 122 -4.50 -4.01 10.98
CA LYS A 122 -4.31 -4.87 12.16
C LYS A 122 -5.51 -5.79 12.36
N SER A 123 -6.71 -5.28 12.14
CA SER A 123 -7.93 -6.05 12.32
C SER A 123 -8.18 -7.11 11.25
N LEU A 124 -7.57 -6.94 10.07
CA LEU A 124 -7.48 -7.97 9.03
C LEU A 124 -6.36 -9.00 9.31
N GLY A 125 -5.61 -8.85 10.41
CA GLY A 125 -4.51 -9.73 10.79
C GLY A 125 -3.14 -9.27 10.31
N TYR A 126 -3.04 -8.15 9.61
CA TYR A 126 -1.77 -7.63 9.07
C TYR A 126 -1.03 -6.75 10.09
N THR A 127 -0.61 -7.35 11.20
CA THR A 127 -0.03 -6.61 12.34
C THR A 127 1.35 -6.01 12.07
N ASP A 128 2.15 -6.64 11.22
CA ASP A 128 3.51 -6.20 10.88
C ASP A 128 3.57 -5.38 9.57
N TYR A 129 2.44 -5.19 8.90
CA TYR A 129 2.37 -4.48 7.61
C TYR A 129 3.06 -3.11 7.66
N GLN A 130 2.67 -2.27 8.63
CA GLN A 130 3.18 -0.92 8.71
C GLN A 130 4.66 -0.89 9.07
N LYS A 131 5.12 -1.88 9.84
CA LYS A 131 6.54 -2.06 10.17
C LYS A 131 7.36 -2.40 8.93
N HIS A 132 6.84 -3.26 8.04
CA HIS A 132 7.50 -3.56 6.78
C HIS A 132 7.58 -2.31 5.88
N LEU A 133 6.48 -1.54 5.77
CA LEU A 133 6.51 -0.28 5.03
C LEU A 133 7.50 0.73 5.62
N LYS A 134 7.50 0.93 6.94
CA LYS A 134 8.40 1.89 7.59
C LYS A 134 9.89 1.55 7.41
N LYS A 135 10.21 0.29 7.16
CA LYS A 135 11.58 -0.17 6.91
C LYS A 135 11.95 -0.19 5.43
N SER A 136 10.99 0.00 4.54
CA SER A 136 11.22 -0.17 3.12
C SER A 136 11.77 1.09 2.45
N LYS A 137 12.54 0.85 1.40
CA LYS A 137 13.17 1.85 0.55
C LYS A 137 12.72 1.68 -0.89
N VAL A 138 12.01 2.68 -1.40
CA VAL A 138 11.38 2.66 -2.73
C VAL A 138 12.01 3.68 -3.65
N LEU A 139 12.48 3.25 -4.83
CA LEU A 139 12.96 4.14 -5.89
C LEU A 139 11.84 4.42 -6.90
N ILE A 140 11.68 5.68 -7.30
CA ILE A 140 10.75 6.10 -8.35
C ILE A 140 11.55 6.66 -9.52
N VAL A 141 11.40 6.04 -10.69
CA VAL A 141 11.99 6.49 -11.96
C VAL A 141 10.92 7.18 -12.79
N GLY A 142 11.13 8.48 -13.03
CA GLY A 142 10.16 9.37 -13.68
C GLY A 142 9.25 10.06 -12.67
N LEU A 143 9.23 11.39 -12.69
CA LEU A 143 8.48 12.24 -11.77
C LEU A 143 7.58 13.22 -12.52
N GLY A 144 6.94 12.76 -13.60
CA GLY A 144 5.76 13.44 -14.14
C GLY A 144 4.62 13.52 -13.11
N LYS A 145 3.46 14.00 -13.52
CA LYS A 145 2.24 13.99 -12.68
C LYS A 145 1.94 12.60 -12.10
N LEU A 146 2.09 11.51 -12.85
CA LEU A 146 1.91 10.13 -12.36
C LEU A 146 2.93 9.78 -11.27
N GLY A 147 4.22 9.98 -11.54
CA GLY A 147 5.30 9.70 -10.59
C GLY A 147 5.20 10.52 -9.32
N ALA A 148 4.79 11.79 -9.43
CA ALA A 148 4.53 12.66 -8.30
C ALA A 148 3.36 12.17 -7.43
N ASN A 149 2.27 11.69 -8.04
CA ASN A 149 1.16 11.05 -7.32
C ASN A 149 1.59 9.75 -6.63
N ILE A 150 2.42 8.93 -7.29
CA ILE A 150 2.99 7.70 -6.68
C ILE A 150 3.82 8.07 -5.45
N ALA A 151 4.74 9.03 -5.57
CA ALA A 151 5.59 9.48 -4.47
C ALA A 151 4.77 9.99 -3.28
N TYR A 152 3.76 10.84 -3.55
CA TYR A 152 2.86 11.32 -2.51
C TYR A 152 2.15 10.18 -1.79
N ASN A 153 1.58 9.23 -2.54
CA ASN A 153 0.84 8.12 -1.94
C ASN A 153 1.75 7.18 -1.14
N LEU A 154 3.00 6.95 -1.57
CA LEU A 154 3.99 6.18 -0.80
C LEU A 154 4.31 6.84 0.55
N CYS A 155 4.55 8.15 0.57
CA CYS A 155 4.74 8.87 1.83
C CYS A 155 3.47 8.84 2.70
N ASN A 156 2.30 9.00 2.08
CA ASN A 156 1.02 8.99 2.79
C ASN A 156 0.74 7.66 3.50
N VAL A 157 1.12 6.52 2.90
CA VAL A 157 1.00 5.18 3.51
C VAL A 157 2.18 4.80 4.41
N GLY A 158 3.11 5.73 4.66
CA GLY A 158 4.18 5.55 5.64
C GLY A 158 5.30 4.61 5.22
N VAL A 159 5.67 4.61 3.93
CA VAL A 159 6.92 3.99 3.45
C VAL A 159 8.11 4.72 4.07
N GLY A 160 9.12 3.98 4.56
CA GLY A 160 10.26 4.53 5.28
C GLY A 160 11.07 5.54 4.49
N SER A 161 11.49 5.15 3.29
CA SER A 161 12.34 5.97 2.42
C SER A 161 11.83 5.98 0.97
N VAL A 162 11.73 7.18 0.38
CA VAL A 162 11.32 7.40 -1.01
C VAL A 162 12.45 8.12 -1.76
N ILE A 163 13.03 7.44 -2.74
CA ILE A 163 14.12 7.95 -3.56
C ILE A 163 13.56 8.37 -4.92
N LEU A 164 13.82 9.61 -5.29
CA LEU A 164 13.28 10.28 -6.46
C LEU A 164 14.34 10.39 -7.56
N PHE A 165 14.05 9.85 -8.75
CA PHE A 165 14.93 9.96 -9.91
C PHE A 165 14.21 10.51 -11.13
N ASP A 166 14.48 11.78 -11.43
CA ASP A 166 14.10 12.47 -12.67
C ASP A 166 15.05 13.66 -12.88
N ARG A 167 15.56 13.81 -14.11
CA ARG A 167 16.52 14.86 -14.48
C ARG A 167 15.88 16.06 -15.19
N THR A 168 14.56 16.07 -15.31
CA THR A 168 13.81 17.07 -16.06
C THR A 168 13.29 18.18 -15.13
N PHE A 169 12.91 19.29 -15.76
CA PHE A 169 12.34 20.45 -15.09
C PHE A 169 10.82 20.43 -15.21
N ILE A 170 10.15 21.04 -14.24
CA ILE A 170 8.69 21.18 -14.24
C ILE A 170 8.28 22.14 -15.36
N SER A 171 7.39 21.67 -16.23
CA SER A 171 6.83 22.46 -17.33
C SER A 171 5.43 23.01 -17.00
N PRO A 172 4.95 24.04 -17.72
CA PRO A 172 3.59 24.58 -17.51
C PRO A 172 2.46 23.58 -17.74
N THR A 173 2.67 22.52 -18.52
CA THR A 173 1.66 21.48 -18.80
C THR A 173 1.50 20.49 -17.64
N GLU A 174 2.43 20.51 -16.68
CA GLU A 174 2.48 19.60 -15.54
C GLU A 174 1.87 20.20 -14.26
N ILE A 175 1.35 21.43 -14.34
CA ILE A 175 0.72 22.10 -13.20
C ILE A 175 -0.45 21.25 -12.67
N SER A 176 -0.49 21.09 -11.35
CA SER A 176 -1.43 20.29 -10.58
C SER A 176 -1.46 20.76 -9.12
N ASP A 177 -2.15 20.03 -8.24
CA ASP A 177 -2.08 20.18 -6.78
C ASP A 177 -0.70 19.83 -6.20
N ILE A 178 0.06 18.97 -6.89
CA ILE A 178 1.44 18.65 -6.49
C ILE A 178 2.43 19.64 -7.10
N TYR A 179 2.44 19.83 -8.42
CA TYR A 179 3.29 20.83 -9.07
C TYR A 179 2.54 22.15 -9.22
N THR A 180 2.79 23.09 -8.31
CA THR A 180 2.11 24.40 -8.33
C THR A 180 2.74 25.35 -9.34
N LYS A 181 2.08 26.48 -9.62
CA LYS A 181 2.54 27.46 -10.65
C LYS A 181 3.94 28.02 -10.38
N ASP A 182 4.30 28.21 -9.12
CA ASP A 182 5.62 28.66 -8.68
C ASP A 182 6.72 27.62 -8.88
N ALA A 183 6.37 26.36 -9.17
CA ALA A 183 7.32 25.28 -9.38
C ALA A 183 7.91 25.25 -10.80
N ILE A 184 7.33 26.00 -11.74
CA ILE A 184 7.74 25.99 -13.16
C ILE A 184 9.22 26.34 -13.28
N GLY A 185 9.97 25.53 -14.04
CA GLY A 185 11.41 25.70 -14.26
C GLY A 185 12.29 25.17 -13.12
N MET A 186 11.71 24.67 -12.02
CA MET A 186 12.46 23.95 -10.99
C MET A 186 12.69 22.49 -11.40
N LYS A 187 13.76 21.87 -10.91
CA LYS A 187 13.98 20.43 -11.10
C LYS A 187 12.89 19.65 -10.38
N LYS A 188 12.27 18.69 -11.08
CA LYS A 188 11.13 17.91 -10.56
C LYS A 188 11.47 17.19 -9.26
N ALA A 189 12.64 16.54 -9.23
CA ALA A 189 13.06 15.77 -8.07
C ALA A 189 13.35 16.64 -6.84
N ASP A 190 14.00 17.80 -7.03
CA ASP A 190 14.29 18.74 -5.93
C ASP A 190 13.01 19.35 -5.36
N TYR A 191 12.11 19.82 -6.23
CA TYR A 191 10.84 20.41 -5.81
C TYR A 191 9.99 19.39 -5.07
N LEU A 192 9.84 18.19 -5.63
CA LEU A 192 9.02 17.14 -5.06
C LEU A 192 9.59 16.66 -3.71
N ARG A 193 10.92 16.51 -3.59
CA ARG A 193 11.57 16.21 -2.30
C ARG A 193 11.19 17.25 -1.26
N LYS A 194 11.42 18.54 -1.55
CA LYS A 194 11.12 19.63 -0.62
C LYS A 194 9.64 19.62 -0.19
N LYS A 195 8.74 19.44 -1.16
CA LYS A 195 7.28 19.41 -0.90
C LYS A 195 6.88 18.22 -0.04
N LEU A 196 7.33 17.01 -0.38
CA LEU A 196 6.97 15.80 0.38
C LEU A 196 7.57 15.80 1.78
N THR A 197 8.83 16.23 1.97
CA THR A 197 9.42 16.37 3.31
C THR A 197 8.67 17.39 4.17
N SER A 198 8.08 18.44 3.57
CA SER A 198 7.27 19.40 4.31
C SER A 198 5.91 18.84 4.75
N ILE A 199 5.35 17.88 4.01
CA ILE A 199 4.04 17.28 4.30
C ILE A 199 4.18 16.07 5.22
N PHE A 200 5.24 15.28 5.01
CA PHE A 200 5.52 14.02 5.69
C PHE A 200 6.96 14.06 6.26
N PRO A 201 7.24 14.89 7.28
CA PRO A 201 8.58 15.05 7.84
C PRO A 201 9.17 13.77 8.44
N GLU A 202 8.33 12.79 8.77
CA GLU A 202 8.71 11.46 9.26
C GLU A 202 9.29 10.51 8.20
N ILE A 203 9.13 10.85 6.90
CA ILE A 203 9.52 10.01 5.77
C ILE A 203 10.84 10.51 5.19
N GLU A 204 11.77 9.60 4.97
CA GLU A 204 13.05 9.94 4.36
C GLU A 204 12.87 10.11 2.84
N VAL A 205 12.70 11.34 2.39
CA VAL A 205 12.60 11.66 0.97
C VAL A 205 13.95 12.19 0.46
N GLN A 206 14.52 11.48 -0.52
CA GLN A 206 15.78 11.86 -1.14
C GLN A 206 15.62 11.94 -2.66
N ASN A 207 16.45 12.72 -3.32
CA ASN A 207 16.58 12.69 -4.77
C ASN A 207 18.00 12.34 -5.18
N LEU A 208 18.13 11.63 -6.29
CA LEU A 208 19.45 11.28 -6.80
C LEU A 208 20.08 12.46 -7.55
N PRO A 209 21.41 12.66 -7.45
CA PRO A 209 22.11 13.68 -8.22
C PRO A 209 21.97 13.46 -9.73
N ASP A 210 21.83 14.53 -10.50
CA ASP A 210 21.73 14.43 -11.97
C ASP A 210 22.94 13.74 -12.62
N THR A 211 24.11 13.87 -12.00
CA THR A 211 25.37 13.28 -12.45
C THR A 211 25.47 11.77 -12.22
N ILE A 212 24.54 11.18 -11.46
CA ILE A 212 24.62 9.77 -11.10
C ILE A 212 24.45 8.88 -12.32
N ASN A 213 25.27 7.84 -12.45
CA ASN A 213 24.96 6.75 -13.37
C ASN A 213 24.00 5.77 -12.68
N ILE A 214 22.77 5.70 -13.16
CA ILE A 214 21.72 4.89 -12.55
C ILE A 214 22.08 3.40 -12.54
N SER A 215 22.81 2.89 -13.54
CA SER A 215 23.21 1.47 -13.56
C SER A 215 24.15 1.13 -12.42
N ASN A 216 25.11 2.00 -12.12
CA ASN A 216 26.07 1.78 -11.04
C ASN A 216 25.38 1.92 -9.69
N TYR A 217 24.58 2.97 -9.53
CA TYR A 217 23.87 3.21 -8.29
C TYR A 217 22.93 2.07 -7.90
N LEU A 218 22.24 1.49 -8.88
CA LEU A 218 21.36 0.35 -8.65
C LEU A 218 22.12 -0.94 -8.27
N ASN A 219 23.38 -1.11 -8.70
CA ASN A 219 24.20 -2.25 -8.27
C ASN A 219 24.71 -2.10 -6.83
N ASP A 220 24.92 -0.86 -6.39
CA ASP A 220 25.51 -0.56 -5.08
C ASP A 220 24.46 -0.25 -4.00
N SER A 221 23.17 -0.25 -4.35
CA SER A 221 22.08 0.16 -3.46
C SER A 221 21.01 -0.91 -3.33
N ASP A 222 20.65 -1.21 -2.08
CA ASP A 222 19.48 -2.02 -1.79
C ASP A 222 18.22 -1.17 -1.85
N PHE A 223 17.24 -1.64 -2.62
CA PHE A 223 15.86 -1.16 -2.66
C PHE A 223 14.94 -2.36 -2.46
N ASP A 224 13.84 -2.18 -1.74
CA ASP A 224 12.82 -3.22 -1.63
C ASP A 224 12.02 -3.35 -2.92
N ILE A 225 11.82 -2.22 -3.61
CA ILE A 225 11.13 -2.18 -4.90
C ILE A 225 11.45 -0.89 -5.67
N ILE A 226 11.46 -1.01 -7.00
CA ILE A 226 11.65 0.11 -7.93
C ILE A 226 10.38 0.32 -8.76
N ILE A 227 9.93 1.55 -8.91
CA ILE A 227 8.74 1.90 -9.70
C ILE A 227 9.17 2.68 -10.94
N VAL A 228 8.93 2.11 -12.12
CA VAL A 228 9.15 2.76 -13.41
C VAL A 228 7.81 3.24 -13.93
N ASN A 229 7.68 4.54 -14.13
CA ASN A 229 6.40 5.12 -14.58
C ASN A 229 6.55 6.10 -15.73
N SER A 230 5.50 6.26 -16.53
CA SER A 230 5.48 7.22 -17.63
C SER A 230 4.08 7.63 -18.08
N GLU A 231 3.87 8.92 -18.35
CA GLU A 231 2.71 9.42 -19.11
C GLU A 231 2.99 9.51 -20.62
N HIS A 232 4.24 9.27 -21.03
CA HIS A 232 4.68 9.22 -22.42
C HIS A 232 5.28 7.84 -22.69
N PHE A 233 4.45 6.91 -23.15
CA PHE A 233 4.84 5.51 -23.32
C PHE A 233 5.94 5.36 -24.40
N ASN A 234 7.20 5.29 -23.96
CA ASN A 234 8.37 5.04 -24.80
C ASN A 234 8.85 3.61 -24.60
N ILE A 235 8.50 2.73 -25.54
CA ILE A 235 8.79 1.29 -25.44
C ILE A 235 10.29 1.02 -25.36
N LYS A 236 11.10 1.79 -26.10
CA LYS A 236 12.55 1.59 -26.16
C LYS A 236 13.17 1.84 -24.78
N LEU A 237 12.84 2.98 -24.17
CA LEU A 237 13.33 3.33 -22.83
C LEU A 237 12.87 2.30 -21.77
N LEU A 238 11.59 1.90 -21.80
CA LEU A 238 11.07 0.93 -20.84
C LEU A 238 11.69 -0.46 -20.99
N SER A 239 12.00 -0.87 -22.22
CA SER A 239 12.71 -2.12 -22.53
C SER A 239 14.17 -2.08 -22.08
N GLU A 240 14.88 -0.97 -22.29
CA GLU A 240 16.26 -0.78 -21.81
C GLU A 240 16.33 -0.80 -20.28
N LEU A 241 15.39 -0.13 -19.60
CA LEU A 241 15.26 -0.20 -18.15
C LEU A 241 14.93 -1.62 -17.67
N ASN A 242 14.09 -2.37 -18.40
CA ASN A 242 13.79 -3.76 -18.05
C ASN A 242 15.03 -4.64 -18.08
N ASP A 243 15.89 -4.51 -19.09
CA ASP A 243 17.15 -5.26 -19.18
C ASP A 243 18.08 -4.93 -17.99
N LEU A 244 18.23 -3.65 -17.68
CA LEU A 244 19.04 -3.21 -16.53
C LEU A 244 18.49 -3.78 -15.21
N LEU A 245 17.21 -3.52 -14.91
CA LEU A 245 16.58 -3.89 -13.63
C LEU A 245 16.50 -5.41 -13.43
N TYR A 246 16.27 -6.17 -14.50
CA TYR A 246 16.23 -7.63 -14.41
C TYR A 246 17.58 -8.21 -13.96
N LYS A 247 18.71 -7.63 -14.40
CA LYS A 247 20.06 -8.07 -14.01
C LYS A 247 20.37 -7.80 -12.54
N ILE A 248 19.87 -6.69 -11.99
CA ILE A 248 20.09 -6.28 -10.59
C ILE A 248 19.33 -7.20 -9.61
N SER A 249 18.30 -7.93 -10.07
CA SER A 249 17.46 -8.83 -9.26
C SER A 249 16.62 -8.16 -8.16
N THR A 250 16.54 -6.83 -8.14
CA THR A 250 15.61 -6.08 -7.28
C THR A 250 14.20 -6.14 -7.87
N PRO A 251 13.14 -6.34 -7.05
CA PRO A 251 11.77 -6.27 -7.55
C PRO A 251 11.43 -4.91 -8.15
N TYR A 252 10.67 -4.89 -9.25
CA TYR A 252 10.28 -3.62 -9.89
C TYR A 252 8.90 -3.68 -10.53
N MET A 253 8.25 -2.54 -10.61
CA MET A 253 6.88 -2.40 -11.09
C MET A 253 6.78 -1.33 -12.16
N TYR A 254 6.00 -1.59 -13.19
CA TYR A 254 5.64 -0.59 -14.19
C TYR A 254 4.28 0.05 -13.91
N ALA A 255 4.13 1.31 -14.31
CA ALA A 255 2.83 1.97 -14.43
C ALA A 255 2.87 3.01 -15.56
N TRP A 256 1.86 3.09 -16.41
CA TRP A 256 1.85 4.11 -17.46
C TRP A 256 0.45 4.47 -17.94
N ILE A 257 0.36 5.54 -18.72
CA ILE A 257 -0.91 6.07 -19.25
C ILE A 257 -0.80 6.29 -20.76
N GLU A 258 -1.85 5.93 -21.48
CA GLU A 258 -2.02 6.12 -22.92
C GLU A 258 -3.44 6.67 -23.19
N GLY A 259 -3.59 7.99 -23.36
CA GLY A 259 -4.90 8.59 -23.68
C GLY A 259 -5.93 8.41 -22.56
N SER A 260 -6.95 7.57 -22.82
CA SER A 260 -8.00 7.20 -21.85
C SER A 260 -7.72 5.87 -21.13
N ARG A 261 -6.51 5.32 -21.26
CA ARG A 261 -6.11 4.05 -20.66
C ARG A 261 -4.97 4.25 -19.69
N GLY A 262 -5.06 3.57 -18.55
CA GLY A 262 -3.97 3.45 -17.60
C GLY A 262 -3.64 1.98 -17.34
N TYR A 263 -2.37 1.71 -17.11
CA TYR A 263 -1.84 0.38 -16.94
C TYR A 263 -1.06 0.31 -15.63
N ILE A 264 -1.35 -0.70 -14.82
CA ILE A 264 -0.64 -1.00 -13.57
C ILE A 264 0.01 -2.37 -13.71
N GLY A 265 1.31 -2.45 -13.45
CA GLY A 265 2.11 -3.64 -13.55
C GLY A 265 2.76 -3.86 -14.92
N PRO A 266 3.40 -5.02 -15.15
CA PRO A 266 3.53 -6.09 -14.17
C PRO A 266 4.40 -5.69 -12.98
N LEU A 267 4.14 -6.30 -11.83
CA LEU A 267 5.13 -6.41 -10.77
C LEU A 267 6.06 -7.57 -11.12
N ILE A 268 7.36 -7.27 -11.23
CA ILE A 268 8.39 -8.19 -11.67
C ILE A 268 9.27 -8.54 -10.48
N TYR A 269 9.37 -9.83 -10.19
CA TYR A 269 10.27 -10.40 -9.19
C TYR A 269 11.25 -11.32 -9.91
N PRO A 270 12.46 -10.86 -10.25
CA PRO A 270 13.43 -11.70 -10.95
C PRO A 270 14.00 -12.81 -10.04
N PRO A 271 14.19 -14.03 -10.55
CA PRO A 271 13.83 -14.49 -11.88
C PRO A 271 12.38 -14.95 -11.97
N ASP A 272 11.66 -15.14 -10.88
CA ASP A 272 10.41 -15.91 -10.74
C ASP A 272 9.24 -15.50 -11.66
N THR A 273 9.10 -14.23 -12.04
CA THR A 273 7.95 -13.74 -12.84
C THR A 273 8.28 -13.51 -14.32
N SER A 274 7.27 -13.23 -15.13
CA SER A 274 7.43 -12.66 -16.47
C SER A 274 7.98 -11.23 -16.38
N CYS A 275 8.96 -10.87 -17.21
CA CYS A 275 9.48 -9.50 -17.28
C CYS A 275 8.67 -8.63 -18.25
N PHE A 276 9.00 -7.34 -18.33
CA PHE A 276 8.31 -6.40 -19.23
C PHE A 276 8.44 -6.78 -20.72
N ASN A 277 9.60 -7.30 -21.14
CA ASN A 277 9.79 -7.78 -22.51
C ASN A 277 8.90 -8.99 -22.87
N CYS A 278 8.53 -9.84 -21.90
CA CYS A 278 7.51 -10.86 -22.13
C CYS A 278 6.17 -10.21 -22.47
N TYR A 279 5.78 -9.14 -21.74
CA TYR A 279 4.58 -8.38 -22.07
C TYR A 279 4.62 -7.77 -23.47
N LEU A 280 5.75 -7.16 -23.87
CA LEU A 280 5.90 -6.61 -25.22
C LEU A 280 5.71 -7.67 -26.30
N THR A 281 6.27 -8.86 -26.08
CA THR A 281 6.11 -10.01 -26.99
C THR A 281 4.63 -10.38 -27.15
N TRP A 282 3.88 -10.45 -26.04
CA TRP A 282 2.44 -10.73 -26.08
C TRP A 282 1.61 -9.59 -26.67
N ARG A 283 1.91 -8.34 -26.32
CA ARG A 283 1.20 -7.13 -26.82
C ARG A 283 1.31 -7.01 -28.34
N PHE A 284 2.45 -7.39 -28.90
CA PHE A 284 2.75 -7.22 -30.32
C PHE A 284 2.79 -8.54 -31.11
N PHE A 285 2.39 -9.66 -30.49
CA PHE A 285 2.37 -10.97 -31.14
C PHE A 285 1.60 -10.91 -32.47
N GLY A 286 2.21 -11.45 -33.53
CA GLY A 286 1.63 -11.44 -34.88
C GLY A 286 1.66 -10.09 -35.61
N THR A 287 2.43 -9.11 -35.14
CA THR A 287 2.56 -7.79 -35.79
C THR A 287 4.03 -7.41 -36.01
N PHE A 288 4.32 -6.55 -37.01
CA PHE A 288 5.66 -6.02 -37.26
C PHE A 288 6.10 -5.10 -36.11
N MET A 289 6.76 -5.68 -35.11
CA MET A 289 7.06 -5.04 -33.83
C MET A 289 7.95 -3.81 -33.99
N GLU A 290 8.95 -3.87 -34.88
CA GLU A 290 9.87 -2.75 -35.12
C GLU A 290 9.17 -1.50 -35.68
N ASP A 291 8.30 -1.66 -36.67
CA ASP A 291 7.61 -0.52 -37.29
C ASP A 291 6.60 0.11 -36.34
N LYS A 292 5.93 -0.69 -35.49
CA LYS A 292 5.09 -0.15 -34.41
C LYS A 292 5.88 0.57 -33.34
N ILE A 293 7.03 0.03 -32.92
CA ILE A 293 7.90 0.70 -31.94
C ILE A 293 8.39 2.03 -32.51
N LYS A 294 8.83 2.05 -33.78
CA LYS A 294 9.21 3.29 -34.48
C LYS A 294 8.04 4.28 -34.55
N ALA A 295 6.84 3.82 -34.90
CA ALA A 295 5.68 4.69 -34.99
C ALA A 295 5.27 5.28 -33.64
N ILE A 296 5.22 4.47 -32.58
CA ILE A 296 4.89 4.92 -31.22
C ILE A 296 5.94 5.91 -30.73
N ASN A 297 7.22 5.63 -30.91
CA ASN A 297 8.29 6.50 -30.45
C ASN A 297 8.39 7.83 -31.24
N ASN A 298 8.06 7.82 -32.54
CA ASN A 298 8.22 9.00 -33.41
C ASN A 298 6.96 9.88 -33.49
N TYR A 299 5.78 9.33 -33.27
CA TYR A 299 4.50 10.04 -33.45
C TYR A 299 3.59 10.01 -32.22
N GLY A 300 3.95 9.26 -31.18
CA GLY A 300 3.10 8.98 -30.03
C GLY A 300 3.25 9.98 -28.89
N SER A 301 2.48 11.07 -28.94
CA SER A 301 1.96 11.66 -27.71
C SER A 301 0.48 11.87 -27.87
N SER A 302 -0.32 10.89 -27.40
CA SER A 302 -1.78 10.95 -27.47
C SER A 302 -2.38 11.92 -26.45
N GLY A 303 -1.55 12.60 -25.65
CA GLY A 303 -1.98 13.18 -24.38
C GLY A 303 -2.64 12.12 -23.47
N TYR A 304 -3.23 12.56 -22.36
CA TYR A 304 -4.04 11.70 -21.51
C TYR A 304 -5.06 12.47 -20.69
N ILE A 305 -6.05 11.75 -20.16
CA ILE A 305 -7.07 12.30 -19.27
C ILE A 305 -6.49 12.45 -17.86
N PHE A 306 -6.31 13.69 -17.41
CA PHE A 306 -5.55 14.00 -16.18
C PHE A 306 -5.93 13.17 -14.96
N PRO A 307 -7.21 12.98 -14.56
CA PRO A 307 -7.57 12.13 -13.41
C PRO A 307 -6.97 10.72 -13.38
N LEU A 308 -6.56 10.18 -14.54
CA LEU A 308 -5.88 8.89 -14.61
C LEU A 308 -4.54 8.90 -13.85
N ASP A 309 -3.78 10.00 -13.83
CA ASP A 309 -2.51 10.03 -13.08
C ASP A 309 -2.70 9.73 -11.59
N LYS A 310 -3.77 10.26 -10.98
CA LYS A 310 -4.14 9.98 -9.58
C LYS A 310 -4.63 8.55 -9.38
N ILE A 311 -5.54 8.09 -10.24
CA ILE A 311 -6.14 6.75 -10.13
C ILE A 311 -5.06 5.68 -10.30
N ILE A 312 -4.25 5.79 -11.35
CA ILE A 312 -3.17 4.85 -11.66
C ILE A 312 -2.06 4.95 -10.62
N GLY A 313 -1.71 6.15 -10.16
CA GLY A 313 -0.73 6.34 -9.10
C GLY A 313 -1.13 5.65 -7.79
N ALA A 314 -2.37 5.87 -7.33
CA ALA A 314 -2.87 5.24 -6.11
C ALA A 314 -2.96 3.71 -6.24
N LEU A 315 -3.47 3.19 -7.37
CA LEU A 315 -3.53 1.74 -7.61
C LEU A 315 -2.13 1.11 -7.69
N THR A 316 -1.15 1.82 -8.25
CA THR A 316 0.25 1.37 -8.29
C THR A 316 0.81 1.24 -6.87
N VAL A 317 0.59 2.25 -6.02
CA VAL A 317 1.02 2.20 -4.61
C VAL A 317 0.34 1.07 -3.85
N LEU A 318 -0.93 0.78 -4.10
CA LEU A 318 -1.59 -0.37 -3.47
C LEU A 318 -0.91 -1.70 -3.80
N GLU A 319 -0.49 -1.92 -5.05
CA GLU A 319 0.24 -3.14 -5.43
C GLU A 319 1.66 -3.19 -4.84
N VAL A 320 2.34 -2.04 -4.76
CA VAL A 320 3.63 -1.92 -4.06
C VAL A 320 3.48 -2.27 -2.58
N CYS A 321 2.44 -1.75 -1.92
CA CYS A 321 2.14 -2.07 -0.53
C CYS A 321 1.81 -3.54 -0.32
N LYS A 322 1.15 -4.20 -1.27
CA LYS A 322 0.93 -5.65 -1.22
C LYS A 322 2.26 -6.41 -1.28
N ALA A 323 3.17 -5.99 -2.15
CA ALA A 323 4.48 -6.62 -2.31
C ALA A 323 5.35 -6.48 -1.05
N ILE A 324 5.49 -5.26 -0.52
CA ILE A 324 6.34 -4.98 0.65
C ILE A 324 5.68 -5.49 1.93
N GLY A 325 4.40 -5.15 2.11
CA GLY A 325 3.66 -5.36 3.34
C GLY A 325 3.09 -6.77 3.51
N SER A 326 3.33 -7.67 2.55
CA SER A 326 2.74 -9.02 2.51
C SER A 326 1.20 -8.99 2.60
N LEU A 327 0.55 -8.02 1.95
CA LEU A 327 -0.91 -7.95 1.87
C LEU A 327 -1.42 -8.75 0.68
N GLY A 328 -2.27 -9.74 0.93
CA GLY A 328 -2.93 -10.50 -0.13
C GLY A 328 -1.96 -11.05 -1.18
N THR A 329 -2.30 -10.92 -2.46
CA THR A 329 -1.47 -11.39 -3.57
C THR A 329 -1.13 -10.22 -4.51
N PRO A 330 0.16 -9.89 -4.66
CA PRO A 330 0.62 -8.86 -5.59
C PRO A 330 0.35 -9.17 -7.07
N LEU A 331 0.51 -8.15 -7.93
CA LEU A 331 0.24 -8.20 -9.36
C LEU A 331 1.32 -8.93 -10.21
N PHE A 332 1.62 -10.18 -9.87
CA PHE A 332 2.55 -11.01 -10.63
C PHE A 332 1.93 -11.53 -11.94
N ASN A 333 2.73 -11.56 -13.02
CA ASN A 333 2.36 -12.16 -14.31
C ASN A 333 1.05 -11.61 -14.92
N LYS A 334 0.68 -10.38 -14.59
CA LYS A 334 -0.51 -9.71 -15.13
C LYS A 334 -0.37 -8.20 -15.05
N ILE A 335 -1.16 -7.51 -15.86
CA ILE A 335 -1.36 -6.05 -15.83
C ILE A 335 -2.83 -5.76 -15.50
N ILE A 336 -3.10 -4.71 -14.74
CA ILE A 336 -4.44 -4.11 -14.67
C ILE A 336 -4.52 -3.04 -15.74
N LEU A 337 -5.46 -3.19 -16.67
CA LEU A 337 -5.86 -2.14 -17.60
C LEU A 337 -7.10 -1.44 -17.04
N VAL A 338 -7.00 -0.13 -16.83
CA VAL A 338 -8.12 0.76 -16.54
C VAL A 338 -8.39 1.58 -17.80
N GLU A 339 -9.56 1.41 -18.41
CA GLU A 339 -9.99 2.17 -19.58
C GLU A 339 -11.22 2.98 -19.19
N VAL A 340 -11.17 4.32 -19.34
CA VAL A 340 -12.25 5.21 -18.86
C VAL A 340 -13.25 5.63 -19.94
N LEU A 341 -12.96 5.36 -21.21
CA LEU A 341 -13.83 5.69 -22.34
C LEU A 341 -14.07 4.49 -23.26
N PRO A 342 -15.29 4.32 -23.80
CA PRO A 342 -16.49 5.13 -23.55
C PRO A 342 -17.10 4.89 -22.15
N THR A 343 -16.75 3.77 -21.52
CA THR A 343 -17.21 3.38 -20.18
C THR A 343 -16.03 2.94 -19.34
N LEU A 344 -16.09 3.16 -18.03
CA LEU A 344 -15.08 2.66 -17.10
C LEU A 344 -15.06 1.13 -17.12
N THR A 345 -13.93 0.54 -17.55
CA THR A 345 -13.67 -0.88 -17.43
C THR A 345 -12.31 -1.13 -16.79
N ILE A 346 -12.26 -2.15 -15.93
CA ILE A 346 -11.02 -2.61 -15.28
C ILE A 346 -10.85 -4.08 -15.64
N ARG A 347 -9.74 -4.44 -16.27
CA ARG A 347 -9.48 -5.81 -16.74
C ARG A 347 -8.08 -6.25 -16.35
N TYR A 348 -7.92 -7.53 -16.08
CA TYR A 348 -6.61 -8.16 -15.93
C TYR A 348 -6.15 -8.71 -17.27
N ILE A 349 -4.94 -8.34 -17.68
CA ILE A 349 -4.27 -8.88 -18.86
C ILE A 349 -3.19 -9.85 -18.36
N PRO A 350 -3.34 -11.17 -18.54
CA PRO A 350 -2.30 -12.12 -18.15
C PRO A 350 -1.07 -11.95 -19.03
N ILE A 351 0.11 -12.19 -18.44
CA ILE A 351 1.39 -12.19 -19.14
C ILE A 351 2.02 -13.54 -18.90
N LEU A 352 2.26 -14.28 -19.97
CA LEU A 352 3.01 -15.52 -19.88
C LEU A 352 4.49 -15.22 -20.03
N LYS A 353 5.30 -15.88 -19.21
CA LYS A 353 6.74 -15.82 -19.35
C LYS A 353 7.14 -16.51 -20.65
N ASP A 354 7.83 -15.78 -21.52
CA ASP A 354 8.30 -16.33 -22.80
C ASP A 354 9.62 -17.10 -22.60
N PRO A 355 9.66 -18.41 -22.91
CA PRO A 355 10.89 -19.20 -22.87
C PRO A 355 12.01 -18.68 -23.77
N LYS A 356 11.69 -17.87 -24.78
CA LYS A 356 12.64 -17.27 -25.73
C LYS A 356 12.87 -15.77 -25.49
N CYS A 357 12.43 -15.24 -24.35
CA CYS A 357 12.61 -13.83 -24.04
C CYS A 357 14.11 -13.46 -24.02
N ASN A 358 14.48 -12.41 -24.74
CA ASN A 358 15.86 -11.92 -24.83
C ASN A 358 16.41 -11.28 -23.54
N VAL A 359 15.58 -11.10 -22.51
CA VAL A 359 15.99 -10.56 -21.20
C VAL A 359 15.94 -11.63 -20.11
N CYS A 360 14.78 -12.26 -19.92
CA CYS A 360 14.63 -13.25 -18.83
C CYS A 360 15.01 -14.68 -19.23
N GLU A 361 15.10 -14.97 -20.54
CA GLU A 361 15.46 -16.30 -21.07
C GLU A 361 14.56 -17.44 -20.55
N GLY A 362 13.34 -17.12 -20.13
CA GLY A 362 12.43 -18.10 -19.53
C GLY A 362 12.87 -18.65 -18.16
N ARG A 363 13.90 -18.08 -17.52
CA ARG A 363 14.45 -18.60 -16.25
C ARG A 363 13.46 -18.48 -15.11
N TRP A 364 13.10 -19.60 -14.48
CA TRP A 364 12.24 -19.62 -13.29
C TRP A 364 13.02 -19.70 -11.98
N PHE A 365 14.34 -19.96 -12.04
CA PHE A 365 15.22 -20.13 -10.89
C PHE A 365 16.57 -19.45 -11.19
N LYS A 366 17.27 -19.01 -10.13
CA LYS A 366 18.60 -18.36 -10.24
C LYS A 366 19.69 -19.34 -10.62
#